data_AF-A0AAW8F263-F1
#
_entry.id   AF-A0AAW8F263-F1
#
_cell.length_a   1.000
_cell.length_b   1.000
_cell.length_c   1.000
_cell.angle_alpha   90.00
_cell.angle_beta   90.00
_cell.angle_gamma   90.00
#
_symmetry.space_group_name_H-M   'P 1'
#
loop_
_entity.id
_entity.type
_entity.pdbx_description
1 polymer ?
#
loop_
_entity_poly.entity_id
_entity_poly.type
_entity_poly.pdbx_seq_one_letter_code
_entity_poly.pdbx_strand_id
1 'polypeptide(L)'
;MPYHERPGGRACSHARYRLSCADFDELMRQAEDRCQLCRRTAAETRHGHLVIDHDFRVGDWAVRGVLCSTCNGKIERVADPACAAYLSNPWYRQMLAVRGLPMEMAEPPLDAAVRAGRRMWRRSAEGWCALDRYRGSSLTWSQIYRRFGPHNILLVDQELDGDAPAGA
;
A
#
# COMPACT_ATOMS: atom_id res chain seq x y z
N MET A 1 -9.07 21.66 3.35
CA MET A 1 -9.49 20.84 2.20
C MET A 1 -8.68 19.55 2.24
N PRO A 2 -9.32 18.37 2.14
CA PRO A 2 -8.60 17.10 2.04
C PRO A 2 -7.75 17.06 0.76
N TYR A 3 -6.56 16.46 0.81
CA TYR A 3 -5.67 16.39 -0.35
C TYR A 3 -6.15 15.42 -1.42
N HIS A 4 -6.96 14.44 -1.03
CA HIS A 4 -7.50 13.44 -1.94
C HIS A 4 -8.66 13.93 -2.82
N GLU A 5 -9.28 15.08 -2.50
CA GLU A 5 -10.40 15.63 -3.27
C GLU A 5 -9.91 16.24 -4.59
N ARG A 6 -10.25 15.60 -5.72
CA ARG A 6 -9.94 16.11 -7.06
C ARG A 6 -11.15 16.77 -7.70
N PRO A 7 -10.98 17.91 -8.38
CA PRO A 7 -12.05 18.51 -9.18
C PRO A 7 -12.63 17.49 -10.19
N GLY A 8 -13.95 17.37 -10.23
CA GLY A 8 -14.66 16.52 -11.19
C GLY A 8 -14.73 15.03 -10.84
N GLY A 9 -14.54 14.63 -9.58
CA GLY A 9 -14.80 13.26 -9.12
C GLY A 9 -13.83 12.19 -9.67
N ARG A 10 -12.67 12.61 -10.17
CA ARG A 10 -11.65 11.67 -10.67
C ARG A 10 -11.11 10.81 -9.52
N ALA A 11 -10.89 9.53 -9.81
CA ALA A 11 -10.27 8.62 -8.86
C ALA A 11 -8.93 9.17 -8.33
N CYS A 12 -8.73 9.06 -7.02
CA CYS A 12 -7.53 9.52 -6.36
C CYS A 12 -6.32 8.67 -6.79
N SER A 13 -5.19 9.30 -7.15
CA SER A 13 -4.02 8.54 -7.65
C SER A 13 -3.37 7.65 -6.59
N HIS A 14 -3.59 7.95 -5.30
CA HIS A 14 -3.03 7.18 -4.19
C HIS A 14 -3.56 5.75 -4.10
N ALA A 15 -4.72 5.46 -4.70
CA ALA A 15 -5.32 4.12 -4.71
C ALA A 15 -4.43 3.07 -5.42
N ARG A 16 -3.60 3.50 -6.39
CA ARG A 16 -2.61 2.63 -7.04
C ARG A 16 -1.60 2.06 -6.03
N TYR A 17 -1.28 2.85 -5.00
CA TYR A 17 -0.31 2.52 -3.95
C TYR A 17 -0.98 1.95 -2.70
N ARG A 18 -2.24 1.50 -2.81
CA ARG A 18 -2.99 0.90 -1.69
C ARG A 18 -3.08 1.79 -0.45
N LEU A 19 -3.03 3.10 -0.64
CA LEU A 19 -3.29 4.07 0.40
C LEU A 19 -4.78 4.36 0.46
N SER A 20 -5.33 4.42 1.69
CA SER A 20 -6.63 5.04 1.93
C SER A 20 -6.55 6.55 1.70
N CYS A 21 -7.69 7.23 1.58
CA CYS A 21 -7.72 8.69 1.50
C CYS A 21 -7.07 9.33 2.74
N ALA A 22 -7.36 8.80 3.93
CA ALA A 22 -6.78 9.27 5.18
C ALA A 22 -5.26 9.08 5.23
N ASP A 23 -4.74 7.95 4.74
CA ASP A 23 -3.30 7.72 4.65
C ASP A 23 -2.61 8.71 3.71
N PHE A 24 -3.26 9.02 2.59
CA PHE A 24 -2.74 9.99 1.65
C PHE A 24 -2.77 11.42 2.23
N ASP A 25 -3.84 11.79 2.93
CA ASP A 25 -3.92 13.10 3.58
C ASP A 25 -2.83 13.25 4.66
N GLU A 26 -2.59 12.21 5.46
CA GLU A 26 -1.52 12.20 6.46
C GLU A 26 -0.13 12.28 5.81
N LEU A 27 0.11 11.53 4.73
CA LEU A 27 1.34 11.59 3.95
C LEU A 27 1.60 13.02 3.44
N MET A 28 0.59 13.67 2.89
CA MET A 28 0.68 15.04 2.37
C MET A 28 0.89 16.06 3.49
N ARG A 29 0.21 15.89 4.64
CA ARG A 29 0.39 16.73 5.82
C ARG A 29 1.83 16.65 6.36
N GLN A 30 2.40 15.46 6.47
CA GLN A 30 3.80 15.28 6.88
C GLN A 30 4.79 15.89 5.89
N ALA A 31 4.44 15.93 4.61
CA ALA A 31 5.25 16.56 3.59
C ALA A 31 5.08 18.08 3.49
N GLU A 32 4.10 18.65 4.18
CA GLU A 32 3.76 20.08 4.15
C GLU A 32 3.57 20.61 2.72
N ASP A 33 2.90 19.83 1.86
CA ASP A 33 2.70 20.16 0.44
C ASP A 33 3.97 20.40 -0.38
N ARG A 34 5.08 19.81 0.06
CA ARG A 34 6.40 20.02 -0.53
C ARG A 34 7.07 18.69 -0.85
N CYS A 35 7.96 18.74 -1.84
CA CYS A 35 8.90 17.65 -2.08
C CYS A 35 9.74 17.42 -0.82
N GLN A 36 9.74 16.21 -0.28
CA GLN A 36 10.47 15.91 0.96
C GLN A 36 12.00 15.93 0.80
N LEU A 37 12.50 16.00 -0.44
CA LEU A 37 13.94 16.20 -0.72
C LEU A 37 14.30 17.66 -0.97
N CYS A 38 13.69 18.32 -1.96
CA CYS A 38 14.09 19.68 -2.36
C CYS A 38 13.23 20.80 -1.75
N ARG A 39 12.22 20.45 -0.95
CA ARG A 39 11.30 21.36 -0.22
C ARG A 39 10.49 22.33 -1.08
N ARG A 40 10.53 22.17 -2.41
CA ARG A 40 9.67 22.90 -3.35
C ARG A 40 8.23 22.39 -3.31
N THR A 41 7.29 23.30 -3.35
CA THR A 41 5.86 23.05 -3.58
C THR A 41 5.61 22.53 -4.99
N ALA A 42 4.43 21.97 -5.24
CA ALA A 42 4.02 21.55 -6.58
C ALA A 42 4.22 22.65 -7.64
N ALA A 43 3.80 23.88 -7.34
CA ALA A 43 3.88 25.03 -8.27
C ALA A 43 5.32 25.45 -8.61
N GLU A 44 6.26 25.27 -7.68
CA GLU A 44 7.69 25.61 -7.88
C GLU A 44 8.45 24.52 -8.65
N THR A 45 7.83 23.37 -8.93
CA THR A 45 8.47 22.27 -9.65
C THR A 45 8.26 22.41 -11.15
N ARG A 46 9.22 21.89 -11.93
CA ARG A 46 9.20 21.92 -13.40
C ARG A 46 7.88 21.40 -14.02
N HIS A 47 7.22 20.44 -13.38
CA HIS A 47 6.03 19.79 -13.91
C HIS A 47 4.75 20.18 -13.18
N GLY A 48 4.81 21.13 -12.23
CA GLY A 48 3.63 21.64 -11.53
C GLY A 48 2.94 20.65 -10.60
N HIS A 49 3.58 19.54 -10.22
CA HIS A 49 2.97 18.52 -9.35
C HIS A 49 4.01 17.72 -8.55
N LEU A 50 3.54 17.17 -7.42
CA LEU A 50 4.26 16.16 -6.64
C LEU A 50 3.78 14.76 -7.02
N VAL A 51 4.65 13.77 -6.86
CA VAL A 51 4.42 12.36 -7.13
C VAL A 51 4.65 11.54 -5.87
N ILE A 52 3.91 10.45 -5.73
CA ILE A 52 4.10 9.47 -4.66
C ILE A 52 5.29 8.61 -5.03
N ASP A 53 6.28 8.58 -4.14
CA ASP A 53 7.45 7.72 -4.25
C ASP A 53 7.22 6.43 -3.44
N HIS A 54 7.61 5.28 -4.00
CA HIS A 54 7.41 3.97 -3.38
C HIS A 54 8.60 3.06 -3.64
N ASP A 55 8.82 2.13 -2.72
CA ASP A 55 9.85 1.10 -2.83
C ASP A 55 9.32 -0.12 -3.60
N PHE A 56 9.62 -0.18 -4.89
CA PHE A 56 9.19 -1.27 -5.76
C PHE A 56 9.76 -2.64 -5.35
N ARG A 57 10.84 -2.68 -4.55
CA ARG A 57 11.46 -3.93 -4.07
C ARG A 57 10.61 -4.56 -2.98
N VAL A 58 10.00 -3.72 -2.13
CA VAL A 58 9.09 -4.15 -1.05
C VAL A 58 7.68 -4.43 -1.61
N GLY A 59 7.14 -3.53 -2.43
CA GLY A 59 5.83 -3.71 -3.04
C GLY A 59 5.16 -2.42 -3.49
N ASP A 60 4.06 -2.55 -4.23
CA ASP A 60 3.29 -1.40 -4.76
C ASP A 60 2.75 -0.50 -3.63
N TRP A 61 2.60 -1.08 -2.43
CA TRP A 61 2.03 -0.44 -1.25
C TRP A 61 3.06 0.30 -0.40
N ALA A 62 4.37 0.07 -0.64
CA ALA A 62 5.45 0.52 0.22
C ALA A 62 5.85 1.97 -0.09
N VAL A 63 4.96 2.92 0.21
CA VAL A 63 5.16 4.34 -0.03
C VAL A 63 6.25 4.92 0.90
N ARG A 64 7.26 5.54 0.30
CA ARG A 64 8.36 6.19 1.02
C ARG A 64 8.02 7.62 1.40
N GLY A 65 7.31 8.34 0.52
CA GLY A 65 7.09 9.77 0.65
C GLY A 65 6.46 10.42 -0.58
N VAL A 66 6.52 11.75 -0.64
CA VAL A 66 6.14 12.55 -1.81
C VAL A 66 7.29 13.43 -2.28
N LEU A 67 7.53 13.40 -3.59
CA LEU A 67 8.66 14.06 -4.23
C LEU A 67 8.20 14.81 -5.47
N CYS A 68 9.01 15.74 -5.97
CA CYS A 68 8.85 16.20 -7.34
C CYS A 68 9.41 15.15 -8.33
N SER A 69 8.96 15.17 -9.57
CA SER A 69 9.40 14.18 -10.58
C SER A 69 10.91 14.15 -10.80
N THR A 70 11.59 15.31 -10.69
CA THR A 70 13.05 15.40 -10.80
C THR A 70 13.77 14.70 -9.65
N CYS A 71 13.36 14.93 -8.41
CA CYS A 71 13.93 14.26 -7.24
C CYS A 71 13.63 12.76 -7.28
N ASN A 72 12.39 12.39 -7.61
CA ASN A 72 11.98 11.00 -7.74
C ASN A 72 12.83 10.23 -8.77
N GLY A 73 13.15 10.84 -9.92
CA GLY A 73 13.94 10.19 -10.96
C GLY A 73 15.43 10.00 -10.64
N LYS A 74 15.96 10.71 -9.64
CA LYS A 74 17.40 10.66 -9.29
C LYS A 74 17.71 10.00 -7.96
N ILE A 75 16.71 9.76 -7.10
CA ILE A 75 16.93 9.39 -5.71
C ILE A 75 17.78 8.13 -5.50
N GLU A 76 17.67 7.15 -6.41
CA GLU A 76 18.45 5.91 -6.33
C GLU A 76 19.80 5.97 -7.06
N ARG A 77 20.10 7.08 -7.75
CA ARG A 77 21.28 7.21 -8.63
C ARG A 77 22.36 8.11 -8.04
N VAL A 78 22.04 8.89 -7.02
CA VAL A 78 22.94 9.92 -6.47
C VAL A 78 23.28 9.55 -5.03
N ALA A 79 24.58 9.49 -4.73
CA ALA A 79 25.08 9.38 -3.37
C ALA A 79 25.00 10.76 -2.66
N ASP A 80 23.78 11.20 -2.39
CA ASP A 80 23.48 12.45 -1.68
C ASP A 80 23.03 12.12 -0.24
N PRO A 81 23.63 12.70 0.80
CA PRO A 81 23.22 12.49 2.19
C PRO A 81 21.72 12.75 2.44
N ALA A 82 21.11 13.72 1.74
CA ALA A 82 19.68 13.98 1.85
C ALA A 82 18.84 12.83 1.29
N CYS A 83 19.30 12.21 0.19
CA CYS A 83 18.66 11.02 -0.36
C CYS A 83 18.79 9.83 0.59
N ALA A 84 19.97 9.64 1.19
CA ALA A 84 20.19 8.59 2.18
C ALA A 84 19.29 8.75 3.42
N ALA A 85 19.17 9.98 3.94
CA ALA A 85 18.31 10.30 5.07
C ALA A 85 16.82 10.08 4.75
N TYR A 86 16.37 10.43 3.55
CA TYR A 86 15.00 10.16 3.11
C TYR A 86 14.72 8.65 2.99
N LEU A 87 15.66 7.89 2.39
CA LEU A 87 15.50 6.46 2.16
C LEU A 87 15.57 5.64 3.45
N SER A 88 16.26 6.12 4.49
CA SER A 88 16.39 5.41 5.77
C SER A 88 15.14 5.46 6.64
N ASN A 89 14.26 6.45 6.42
CA ASN A 89 13.05 6.65 7.21
C ASN A 89 11.77 6.75 6.34
N PRO A 90 11.42 5.69 5.59
CA PRO A 90 10.28 5.73 4.69
C PRO A 90 8.94 5.72 5.45
N TRP A 91 7.96 6.45 4.93
CA TRP A 91 6.64 6.61 5.53
C TRP A 91 5.95 5.28 5.85
N TYR A 92 6.00 4.28 4.96
CA TYR A 92 5.32 3.01 5.19
C TYR A 92 5.78 2.31 6.48
N ARG A 93 7.05 2.44 6.88
CA ARG A 93 7.54 1.83 8.13
C ARG A 93 6.92 2.49 9.36
N GLN A 94 6.79 3.82 9.32
CA GLN A 94 6.15 4.58 10.39
C GLN A 94 4.67 4.23 10.49
N MET A 95 3.97 4.17 9.35
CA MET A 95 2.56 3.78 9.29
C MET A 95 2.32 2.38 9.86
N LEU A 96 3.16 1.40 9.51
CA LEU A 96 3.05 0.04 10.06
C LEU A 96 3.31 0.02 11.56
N ALA A 97 4.33 0.73 12.04
CA ALA A 97 4.65 0.80 13.46
C ALA A 97 3.50 1.41 14.28
N VAL A 98 2.90 2.51 13.80
CA VAL A 98 1.75 3.16 14.45
C VAL A 98 0.55 2.22 14.51
N ARG A 99 0.36 1.36 13.51
CA ARG A 99 -0.75 0.39 13.47
C ARG A 99 -0.44 -0.94 14.16
N GLY A 100 0.76 -1.11 14.71
CA GLY A 100 1.20 -2.38 15.29
C GLY A 100 1.26 -3.53 14.27
N LEU A 101 1.45 -3.21 12.99
CA LEU A 101 1.51 -4.19 11.90
C LEU A 101 2.95 -4.62 11.63
N PRO A 102 3.19 -5.90 11.35
CA PRO A 102 4.54 -6.37 11.04
C PRO A 102 4.96 -5.95 9.63
N MET A 103 6.27 -5.77 9.42
CA MET A 103 6.87 -5.48 8.10
C MET A 103 6.88 -6.70 7.18
N GLU A 104 6.82 -7.89 7.75
CA GLU A 104 6.74 -9.16 7.04
C GLU A 104 5.64 -9.98 7.67
N MET A 105 4.79 -10.56 6.85
CA MET A 105 3.72 -11.43 7.32
C MET A 105 3.99 -12.84 6.83
N ALA A 106 4.07 -13.79 7.77
CA ALA A 106 4.21 -15.20 7.45
C ALA A 106 3.06 -15.64 6.54
N GLU A 107 3.33 -16.58 5.64
CA GLU A 107 2.28 -17.16 4.82
C GLU A 107 1.30 -17.93 5.73
N PRO A 108 -0.01 -17.64 5.67
CA PRO A 108 -1.02 -18.39 6.40
C PRO A 108 -1.06 -19.88 6.03
N PRO A 109 -1.53 -20.76 6.94
CA PRO A 109 -1.59 -22.20 6.69
C PRO A 109 -2.56 -22.56 5.55
N LEU A 110 -2.54 -23.82 5.12
CA LEU A 110 -3.51 -24.34 4.16
C LEU A 110 -4.95 -24.10 4.63
N ASP A 111 -5.85 -23.89 3.68
CA ASP A 111 -7.27 -23.57 3.88
C ASP A 111 -7.58 -22.23 4.57
N ALA A 112 -6.56 -21.49 5.01
CA ALA A 112 -6.72 -20.13 5.50
C ALA A 112 -7.33 -19.23 4.41
N ALA A 113 -8.19 -18.31 4.84
CA ALA A 113 -8.76 -17.29 3.98
C ALA A 113 -8.22 -15.91 4.36
N VAL A 114 -7.91 -15.09 3.35
CA VAL A 114 -7.56 -13.69 3.54
C VAL A 114 -8.41 -12.80 2.65
N ARG A 115 -8.80 -11.66 3.19
CA ARG A 115 -9.33 -10.54 2.41
C ARG A 115 -8.18 -9.61 2.05
N ALA A 116 -7.86 -9.51 0.76
CA ALA A 116 -6.83 -8.60 0.24
C ALA A 116 -7.47 -7.58 -0.71
N GLY A 117 -7.53 -6.33 -0.29
CA GLY A 117 -8.33 -5.29 -0.96
C GLY A 117 -9.82 -5.67 -0.98
N ARG A 118 -10.43 -5.73 -2.17
CA ARG A 118 -11.85 -6.10 -2.36
C ARG A 118 -12.08 -7.59 -2.59
N ARG A 119 -11.02 -8.41 -2.60
CA ARG A 119 -11.10 -9.83 -2.98
C ARG A 119 -10.85 -10.74 -1.79
N MET A 120 -11.53 -11.87 -1.81
CA MET A 120 -11.29 -12.98 -0.90
C MET A 120 -10.39 -14.01 -1.58
N TRP A 121 -9.37 -14.46 -0.87
CA TRP A 121 -8.41 -15.46 -1.32
C TRP A 121 -8.38 -16.60 -0.33
N ARG A 122 -8.29 -17.83 -0.83
CA ARG A 122 -8.11 -19.02 0.00
C ARG A 122 -6.78 -19.69 -0.36
N ARG A 123 -6.03 -20.09 0.66
CA ARG A 123 -4.80 -20.86 0.50
C ARG A 123 -5.15 -22.29 0.13
N SER A 124 -4.55 -22.79 -0.96
CA SER A 124 -4.57 -24.19 -1.39
C SER A 124 -3.14 -24.73 -1.48
N ALA A 125 -2.99 -26.02 -1.80
CA ALA A 125 -1.67 -26.62 -2.03
C ALA A 125 -0.91 -25.96 -3.20
N GLU A 126 -1.63 -25.42 -4.19
CA GLU A 126 -1.07 -24.86 -5.43
C GLU A 126 -0.81 -23.34 -5.34
N GLY A 127 -1.26 -22.68 -4.27
CA GLY A 127 -1.16 -21.23 -4.14
C GLY A 127 -2.37 -20.60 -3.48
N TRP A 128 -2.63 -19.34 -3.82
CA TRP A 128 -3.79 -18.59 -3.36
C TRP A 128 -4.80 -18.43 -4.49
N CYS A 129 -5.99 -18.96 -4.28
CA CYS A 129 -7.09 -18.90 -5.23
C CYS A 129 -8.09 -17.83 -4.83
N ALA A 130 -8.46 -16.95 -5.76
CA ALA A 130 -9.53 -15.98 -5.52
C ALA A 130 -10.88 -16.69 -5.51
N LEU A 131 -11.69 -16.46 -4.48
CA LEU A 131 -13.02 -17.09 -4.34
C LEU A 131 -14.08 -16.49 -5.28
N ASP A 132 -13.82 -15.31 -5.82
CA ASP A 132 -14.74 -14.56 -6.69
C ASP A 132 -14.55 -14.85 -8.20
N ARG A 133 -13.55 -15.65 -8.58
CA ARG A 133 -13.27 -15.96 -9.99
C ARG A 133 -13.60 -17.40 -10.35
N TYR A 134 -14.32 -17.55 -11.46
CA TYR A 134 -14.34 -18.78 -12.24
C TYR A 134 -12.93 -19.02 -12.80
N ARG A 135 -12.23 -20.04 -12.27
CA ARG A 135 -10.92 -20.61 -12.70
C ARG A 135 -10.01 -19.69 -13.53
N GLY A 136 -8.83 -19.32 -13.01
CA GLY A 136 -7.78 -18.88 -13.94
C GLY A 136 -6.44 -18.36 -13.41
N SER A 137 -6.28 -18.02 -12.13
CA SER A 137 -4.94 -17.62 -11.66
C SER A 137 -4.78 -17.83 -10.16
N SER A 138 -3.94 -18.80 -9.78
CA SER A 138 -3.36 -18.84 -8.45
C SER A 138 -2.27 -17.78 -8.35
N LEU A 139 -2.17 -17.12 -7.20
CA LEU A 139 -1.03 -16.27 -6.87
C LEU A 139 -0.20 -16.94 -5.77
N THR A 140 1.09 -16.64 -5.71
CA THR A 140 1.87 -16.94 -4.52
C THR A 140 1.57 -15.94 -3.41
N TRP A 141 1.88 -16.31 -2.16
CA TRP A 141 1.78 -15.36 -1.05
C TRP A 141 2.58 -14.09 -1.29
N SER A 142 3.82 -14.23 -1.77
CA SER A 142 4.68 -13.08 -2.08
C SER A 142 4.05 -12.13 -3.11
N GLN A 143 3.28 -12.64 -4.07
CA GLN A 143 2.56 -11.80 -5.04
C GLN A 143 1.39 -11.04 -4.40
N ILE A 144 0.61 -11.69 -3.53
CA ILE A 144 -0.45 -11.03 -2.76
C ILE A 144 0.16 -9.97 -1.85
N TYR A 145 1.18 -10.36 -1.09
CA TYR A 145 1.90 -9.50 -0.16
C TYR A 145 2.48 -8.26 -0.84
N ARG A 146 3.23 -8.42 -1.94
CA ARG A 146 3.81 -7.30 -2.69
C ARG A 146 2.75 -6.36 -3.28
N ARG A 147 1.55 -6.86 -3.58
CA ARG A 147 0.48 -6.07 -4.21
C ARG A 147 -0.39 -5.30 -3.22
N PHE A 148 -0.61 -5.85 -2.03
CA PHE A 148 -1.58 -5.31 -1.07
C PHE A 148 -0.92 -4.79 0.20
N GLY A 149 0.13 -5.45 0.66
CA GLY A 149 0.79 -5.13 1.92
C GLY A 149 -0.01 -5.54 3.15
N PRO A 150 0.63 -5.56 4.31
CA PRO A 150 0.03 -6.05 5.54
C PRO A 150 -1.16 -5.21 5.99
N HIS A 151 -1.18 -3.90 5.70
CA HIS A 151 -2.29 -3.02 6.07
C HIS A 151 -3.54 -3.15 5.18
N ASN A 152 -3.49 -3.94 4.10
CA ASN A 152 -4.66 -4.25 3.27
C ASN A 152 -4.96 -5.75 3.19
N ILE A 153 -4.33 -6.56 4.04
CA ILE A 153 -4.58 -7.99 4.12
C ILE A 153 -5.16 -8.28 5.50
N LEU A 154 -6.33 -8.91 5.54
CA LEU A 154 -7.01 -9.31 6.76
C LEU A 154 -7.18 -10.82 6.73
N LEU A 155 -6.76 -11.51 7.79
CA LEU A 155 -7.13 -12.90 8.00
C LEU A 155 -8.62 -12.97 8.28
N VAL A 156 -9.29 -13.92 7.64
CA VAL A 156 -10.70 -14.19 7.89
C VAL A 156 -10.74 -15.49 8.67
N ASP A 157 -11.07 -15.40 9.95
CA ASP A 157 -11.30 -16.57 10.78
C ASP A 157 -12.52 -17.31 10.22
N GLN A 158 -12.43 -18.64 10.16
CA GLN A 158 -13.46 -19.50 9.56
C GLN A 158 -14.75 -19.62 10.41
N GLU A 159 -14.96 -18.77 11.43
CA GLU A 159 -16.12 -18.87 12.35
C GLU A 159 -17.44 -18.30 11.77
N LEU A 160 -17.78 -18.67 10.53
CA LEU A 160 -19.13 -18.52 10.00
C LEU A 160 -19.61 -19.82 9.36
N ASP A 161 -19.53 -20.91 10.12
CA ASP A 161 -20.49 -22.01 10.03
C ASP A 161 -21.01 -22.25 11.45
N GLY A 162 -21.87 -21.33 11.88
CA GLY A 162 -22.75 -21.57 13.00
C GLY A 162 -23.76 -22.63 12.57
N ASP A 163 -23.60 -23.83 13.11
CA ASP A 163 -24.66 -24.83 13.28
C ASP A 163 -25.99 -24.12 13.52
N ALA A 164 -26.91 -24.22 12.57
CA ALA A 164 -28.32 -24.09 12.85
C ALA A 164 -28.80 -25.49 13.25
N PRO A 165 -29.04 -25.80 14.54
CA PRO A 165 -29.86 -26.95 14.88
C PRO A 165 -31.29 -26.61 14.48
N ALA A 166 -31.72 -27.07 13.31
CA ALA A 166 -33.14 -27.16 13.00
C ALA A 166 -33.71 -28.32 13.83
N GLY A 167 -34.02 -28.02 15.09
CA GLY A 167 -34.99 -28.79 15.85
C GLY A 167 -36.38 -28.49 15.30
N ALA A 168 -37.03 -29.53 14.77
CA ALA A 168 -38.46 -29.79 14.84
C ALA A 168 -38.70 -31.26 14.46
#